data_AF-X1CUF5-F1
#
_entry.id   AF-X1CUF5-F1
#
_cell.length_a   1.000
_cell.length_b   1.000
_cell.length_c   1.000
_cell.angle_alpha   90.00
_cell.angle_beta   90.00
_cell.angle_gamma   90.00
#
_symmetry.space_group_name_H-M   'P 1'
#
loop_
_entity.id
_entity.type
_entity.pdbx_description
1 polymer ?
#
loop_
_entity_poly.entity_id
_entity_poly.type
_entity_poly.pdbx_seq_one_letter_code
_entity_poly.pdbx_strand_id
1 'polypeptide(L)' 'MAKSYKVRVKVISQKGTCEAGHKVGDRWVVDEKTPEGLCLFAFSSLLPSLPALMFGGAFPWEKDPD' A
#
# COMPACT_ATOMS: atom_id res chain seq x y z
N MET A 1 -9.80 20.58 6.54
CA MET A 1 -8.91 19.57 5.92
C MET A 1 -9.37 18.21 6.39
N ALA A 2 -9.71 17.31 5.48
CA ALA A 2 -10.07 15.93 5.85
C ALA A 2 -8.85 15.28 6.54
N LYS A 3 -9.08 14.49 7.60
CA LYS A 3 -8.02 13.70 8.25
C LYS A 3 -7.50 12.69 7.22
N SER A 4 -6.21 12.74 6.89
CA SER A 4 -5.53 11.68 6.15
C SER A 4 -4.94 10.67 7.14
N TYR A 5 -5.12 9.38 6.83
CA TYR A 5 -4.52 8.27 7.56
C TYR A 5 -3.31 7.73 6.80
N LYS A 6 -2.27 7.34 7.55
CA LYS A 6 -1.10 6.66 6.97
C LYS A 6 -1.43 5.20 6.71
N VAL A 7 -1.20 4.74 5.48
CA VAL A 7 -1.50 3.36 5.08
C VAL A 7 -0.22 2.53 5.13
N ARG A 8 -0.24 1.43 5.87
CA ARG A 8 0.90 0.50 5.92
C ARG A 8 0.73 -0.56 4.85
N VAL A 9 1.70 -0.66 3.95
CA VAL A 9 1.74 -1.66 2.88
C VAL A 9 2.80 -2.68 3.22
N LYS A 10 2.49 -3.97 3.05
CA LYS A 10 3.43 -5.07 3.26
C LYS A 10 3.37 -6.05 2.09
N VAL A 11 4.53 -6.52 1.64
CA VAL A 11 4.58 -7.65 0.70
C VAL A 11 4.24 -8.93 1.46
N ILE A 12 3.07 -9.48 1.21
CA ILE A 12 2.60 -10.73 1.82
C ILE A 12 3.02 -11.98 1.03
N SER A 13 3.15 -11.85 -0.29
CA SER A 13 3.56 -12.93 -1.18
C SER A 13 4.20 -12.37 -2.44
N GLN A 14 5.04 -13.17 -3.07
CA GLN A 14 5.68 -12.86 -4.35
C GLN A 14 5.57 -14.09 -5.24
N LYS A 15 5.13 -13.89 -6.49
CA LYS A 15 5.16 -14.91 -7.54
C LYS A 15 6.23 -14.52 -8.56
N GLY A 16 7.19 -15.41 -8.80
CA GLY A 16 8.33 -15.13 -9.68
C GLY A 16 9.32 -14.14 -9.05
N THR A 17 9.93 -13.31 -9.90
CA THR A 17 11.00 -12.38 -9.50
C THR A 17 10.56 -10.93 -9.75
N CYS A 18 10.76 -10.05 -8.77
CA CYS A 18 10.58 -8.61 -8.96
C CYS A 18 11.90 -7.97 -9.40
N GLU A 19 11.93 -7.35 -10.59
CA GLU A 19 13.11 -6.66 -11.13
C GLU A 19 13.54 -5.47 -10.25
N ALA A 20 12.59 -4.86 -9.54
CA ALA A 20 12.87 -3.78 -8.59
C ALA A 20 13.46 -4.28 -7.25
N GLY A 21 13.57 -5.59 -7.05
CA GLY A 21 14.21 -6.19 -5.87
C GLY A 21 13.31 -6.37 -4.65
N HIS A 22 12.02 -6.03 -4.71
CA HIS A 22 11.08 -6.19 -3.59
C HIS A 22 10.94 -7.66 -3.18
N LYS A 23 10.87 -7.93 -1.88
CA LYS A 23 10.75 -9.28 -1.29
C LYS A 23 9.60 -9.36 -0.29
N VAL A 24 9.17 -10.59 -0.02
CA VAL A 24 8.18 -10.87 1.03
C VAL A 24 8.73 -10.39 2.37
N GLY A 25 7.93 -9.61 3.08
CA GLY A 25 8.31 -9.01 4.36
C GLY A 25 8.63 -7.52 4.29
N ASP A 26 8.90 -6.98 3.10
CA ASP A 26 9.10 -5.54 2.91
C ASP A 26 7.85 -4.76 3.30
N ARG A 27 8.07 -3.60 3.92
CA ARG A 27 7.01 -2.75 4.47
C ARG A 27 7.28 -1.30 4.12
N TRP A 28 6.22 -0.61 3.72
CA TRP A 28 6.24 0.82 3.47
C TRP A 28 5.07 1.48 4.20
N VAL A 29 5.27 2.74 4.56
CA VAL A 29 4.19 3.59 5.07
C VAL A 29 3.90 4.61 3.99
N VAL A 30 2.74 4.49 3.37
CA VAL A 30 2.26 5.39 2.32
C VAL A 30 1.42 6.48 2.95
N ASP A 31 1.63 7.70 2.49
CA ASP A 31 0.83 8.88 2.83
C ASP A 31 0.48 9.60 1.50
N GLU A 32 0.36 10.93 1.48
CA GLU A 32 0.11 11.72 0.27
C GLU A 32 1.20 11.62 -0.81
N LYS A 33 2.33 10.95 -0.53
CA LYS A 33 3.48 10.81 -1.42
C LYS A 33 3.90 9.35 -1.56
N THR A 34 4.55 9.05 -2.68
CA THR A 34 5.19 7.74 -2.90
C THR A 34 6.32 7.55 -1.88
N PRO A 35 6.32 6.44 -1.12
CA PRO A 35 7.39 6.17 -0.16
C PRO A 35 8.69 5.84 -0.88
N GLU A 36 9.81 6.17 -0.24
CA GLU A 36 11.13 5.78 -0.72
C GLU A 36 11.28 4.26 -0.76
N GLY A 37 11.95 3.76 -1.79
CA GLY A 37 12.18 2.33 -1.97
C GLY A 37 10.97 1.54 -2.48
N LEU A 38 9.81 2.14 -2.76
CA LEU A 38 8.72 1.50 -3.50
C LEU A 38 8.80 1.90 -4.98
N CYS A 39 8.73 0.93 -5.90
CA CYS A 39 8.76 1.25 -7.32
C CYS A 39 7.44 1.91 -7.77
N LEU A 40 7.54 2.80 -8.76
CA LEU A 40 6.40 3.52 -9.33
C LEU A 40 5.29 2.59 -9.83
N PHE A 41 5.65 1.45 -10.42
CA PHE A 41 4.68 0.45 -10.87
C PHE A 41 3.88 -0.13 -9.71
N ALA A 42 4.55 -0.59 -8.65
CA ALA A 42 3.87 -1.11 -7.46
C ALA A 42 3.00 -0.03 -6.80
N PHE A 43 3.50 1.20 -6.70
CA PHE A 43 2.71 2.32 -6.19
C PHE A 43 1.46 2.59 -7.05
N SER A 44 1.59 2.57 -8.38
CA SER A 44 0.46 2.80 -9.29
C SER A 44 -0.65 1.75 -9.15
N SER A 45 -0.29 0.48 -8.90
CA SER A 45 -1.25 -0.58 -8.63
C SER A 45 -2.00 -0.42 -7.30
N LEU A 46 -1.44 0.32 -6.34
CA LEU A 46 -2.06 0.59 -5.04
C LEU A 46 -2.96 1.83 -5.05
N LEU A 47 -2.77 2.75 -6.00
CA LEU A 47 -3.56 3.99 -6.13
C LEU A 47 -5.09 3.83 -6.11
N PRO A 48 -5.73 2.78 -6.68
CA PRO A 48 -7.19 2.65 -6.56
C PRO A 48 -7.64 2.35 -5.12
N SER A 49 -6.80 1.69 -4.33
CA SER A 49 -7.13 1.27 -2.95
C SER A 49 -6.71 2.29 -1.90
N LEU A 50 -5.62 3.01 -2.15
CA LEU A 50 -5.02 3.96 -1.19
C LEU A 50 -5.98 5.07 -0.74
N PRO A 51 -6.72 5.79 -1.62
CA PRO A 51 -7.64 6.85 -1.19
C PRO A 51 -8.75 6.34 -0.27
N ALA A 52 -9.27 5.13 -0.53
CA ALA A 52 -10.28 4.53 0.34
C ALA A 52 -9.73 4.38 1.76
N LEU A 53 -8.55 3.79 1.92
CA LEU A 53 -7.92 3.60 3.22
C LEU A 53 -7.45 4.92 3.87
N MET A 54 -6.89 5.85 3.09
CA MET A 54 -6.38 7.14 3.57
C MET A 54 -7.47 8.06 4.10
N PHE A 55 -8.70 7.94 3.59
CA PHE A 55 -9.84 8.75 4.03
C PHE A 55 -10.81 7.98 4.95
N GLY A 56 -10.36 6.86 5.53
CA GLY A 56 -11.12 6.10 6.53
C GLY A 56 -12.24 5.24 5.97
N GLY A 57 -12.21 4.95 4.68
CA GLY A 57 -13.01 3.89 4.06
C GLY A 57 -12.45 2.51 4.38
N ALA A 58 -13.35 1.53 4.42
CA ALA A 58 -13.01 0.12 4.62
C ALA A 58 -13.54 -0.69 3.45
N PHE A 59 -12.85 -1.78 3.11
CA PHE A 59 -13.36 -2.73 2.14
C PHE A 59 -14.40 -3.64 2.79
N PRO A 60 -15.58 -3.87 2.15
CA PRO A 60 -16.67 -4.64 2.77
C PRO A 60 -16.34 -6.13 2.96
N TRP A 61 -15.28 -6.62 2.33
CA TRP A 61 -14.78 -8.00 2.49
C TRP A 61 -13.58 -8.11 3.44
N GLU A 62 -13.09 -6.98 3.97
CA GLU A 62 -12.01 -6.99 4.97
C GLU A 62 -12.56 -7.55 6.27
N LYS A 63 -11.96 -8.64 6.77
CA LYS A 63 -12.38 -9.22 8.06
C LYS A 63 -11.83 -8.45 9.25
N ASP A 64 -10.74 -7.73 9.06
CA ASP A 64 -10.03 -6.99 10.11
C ASP A 64 -9.46 -5.69 9.46
N PRO A 65 -10.08 -4.53 9.69
CA PRO A 65 -9.71 -3.27 9.04
C PRO A 65 -8.56 -2.50 9.73
N ASP A 66 -7.83 -3.11 10.67
CA ASP A 66 -6.78 -2.49 11.51
C ASP A 66 -5.33 -2.88 11.11
#